data_AF-A0A8T6GBQ7-F1
#
_entry.id   AF-A0A8T6GBQ7-F1
#
_cell.length_a   1.000
_cell.length_b   1.000
_cell.length_c   1.000
_cell.angle_alpha   90.00
_cell.angle_beta   90.00
_cell.angle_gamma   90.00
#
_symmetry.space_group_name_H-M   'P 1'
#
loop_
_entity.id
_entity.type
_entity.pdbx_description
1 polymer ?
#
loop_
_entity_poly.entity_id
_entity_poly.type
_entity_poly.pdbx_seq_one_letter_code
_entity_poly.pdbx_strand_id
1 'polypeptide(L)'
;MDTKSVFISFDYDNDQDLRGNLVAQAKNPESPFSITDWSVKEPISENWRRNVRDLIRRADLTIVICGEHTHQAAGVAAEVTIVQEEGKSYFLLKGRRRKTCTRPRSARRRDKIHNWTWPNLKKLIAGTG
;
A
#
# COMPACT_ATOMS: atom_id res chain seq x y z
N MET A 1 -16.49 7.12 -14.47
CA MET A 1 -15.71 7.35 -13.23
C MET A 1 -14.35 6.75 -13.49
N ASP A 2 -13.32 7.57 -13.48
CA ASP A 2 -11.95 7.12 -13.70
C ASP A 2 -11.50 6.26 -12.51
N THR A 3 -11.10 5.03 -12.82
CA THR A 3 -10.59 4.08 -11.83
C THR A 3 -9.22 4.53 -11.37
N LYS A 4 -9.04 4.77 -10.07
CA LYS A 4 -7.73 5.19 -9.53
C LYS A 4 -6.73 4.04 -9.60
N SER A 5 -5.55 4.34 -10.13
CA SER A 5 -4.41 3.45 -10.14
C SER A 5 -3.73 3.41 -8.77
N VAL A 6 -3.49 2.22 -8.25
CA VAL A 6 -2.98 2.02 -6.90
C VAL A 6 -1.69 1.21 -6.89
N PHE A 7 -0.67 1.74 -6.21
CA PHE A 7 0.51 1.00 -5.79
C PHE A 7 0.26 0.33 -4.43
N ILE A 8 0.65 -0.92 -4.27
CA ILE A 8 0.52 -1.64 -3.00
C ILE A 8 1.90 -1.86 -2.40
N SER A 9 2.07 -1.38 -1.18
CA SER A 9 3.23 -1.64 -0.32
C SER A 9 2.82 -2.62 0.78
N PHE A 10 3.57 -3.72 0.96
CA PHE A 10 3.28 -4.74 1.97
C PHE A 10 4.55 -5.50 2.37
N ASP A 11 4.51 -6.18 3.50
CA ASP A 11 5.59 -7.05 3.95
C ASP A 11 5.58 -8.34 3.11
N TYR A 12 6.56 -8.50 2.22
CA TYR A 12 6.63 -9.64 1.31
C TYR A 12 6.73 -10.98 2.06
N ASP A 13 7.54 -11.02 3.12
CA ASP A 13 7.84 -12.24 3.87
C ASP A 13 6.66 -12.68 4.74
N ASN A 14 5.86 -11.74 5.26
CA ASN A 14 4.83 -12.02 6.26
C ASN A 14 3.38 -11.83 5.78
N ASP A 15 3.14 -11.08 4.70
CA ASP A 15 1.81 -10.58 4.33
C ASP A 15 1.46 -10.80 2.84
N GLN A 16 2.10 -11.77 2.18
CA GLN A 16 1.81 -12.11 0.77
C GLN A 16 0.35 -12.53 0.54
N ASP A 17 -0.28 -13.20 1.50
CA ASP A 17 -1.71 -13.56 1.43
C ASP A 17 -2.61 -12.31 1.42
N LEU A 18 -2.23 -11.27 2.16
CA LEU A 18 -2.98 -10.02 2.21
C LEU A 18 -2.92 -9.29 0.87
N ARG A 19 -1.76 -9.29 0.19
CA ARG A 19 -1.67 -8.78 -1.19
C ARG A 19 -2.67 -9.50 -2.10
N GLY A 20 -2.70 -10.84 -2.04
CA GLY A 20 -3.61 -11.66 -2.85
C GLY A 20 -5.08 -11.28 -2.65
N ASN A 21 -5.48 -11.06 -1.38
CA ASN A 21 -6.85 -10.65 -1.04
C ASN A 21 -7.20 -9.26 -1.62
N LEU A 22 -6.29 -8.28 -1.52
CA LEU A 22 -6.54 -6.93 -2.07
C LEU A 22 -6.58 -6.95 -3.61
N VAL A 23 -5.74 -7.77 -4.24
CA VAL A 23 -5.76 -8.00 -5.70
C VAL A 23 -7.06 -8.62 -6.16
N ALA A 24 -7.53 -9.66 -5.49
CA ALA A 24 -8.82 -10.27 -5.78
C ALA A 24 -9.97 -9.27 -5.64
N GLN A 25 -9.92 -8.44 -4.59
CA GLN A 25 -10.92 -7.40 -4.35
C GLN A 25 -10.91 -6.31 -5.44
N ALA A 26 -9.75 -5.89 -5.93
CA ALA A 26 -9.64 -4.89 -7.00
C ALA A 26 -10.16 -5.38 -8.35
N LYS A 27 -10.18 -6.69 -8.58
CA LYS A 27 -10.74 -7.31 -9.80
C LYS A 27 -12.27 -7.28 -9.84
N ASN A 28 -12.94 -6.93 -8.74
CA ASN A 28 -14.39 -6.75 -8.74
C ASN A 28 -14.75 -5.55 -9.63
N PRO A 29 -15.69 -5.66 -10.59
CA PRO A 29 -16.13 -4.56 -11.45
C PRO A 29 -16.63 -3.32 -10.70
N GLU A 30 -17.12 -3.47 -9.47
CA GLU A 30 -17.56 -2.36 -8.63
C GLU A 30 -16.43 -1.70 -7.82
N SER A 31 -15.18 -2.16 -8.02
CA SER A 31 -14.02 -1.61 -7.35
C SER A 31 -13.71 -0.21 -7.87
N PRO A 32 -13.59 0.80 -6.98
CA PRO A 32 -13.25 2.17 -7.38
C PRO A 32 -11.75 2.35 -7.72
N PHE A 33 -10.98 1.27 -7.69
CA PHE A 33 -9.54 1.27 -7.91
C PHE A 33 -9.08 0.03 -8.66
N SER A 34 -7.98 0.20 -9.39
CA SER A 34 -7.23 -0.87 -10.03
C SER A 34 -5.83 -0.90 -9.44
N ILE A 35 -5.31 -2.10 -9.25
CA ILE A 35 -3.93 -2.27 -8.81
C ILE A 35 -3.07 -2.25 -10.04
N THR A 36 -2.06 -1.39 -10.03
CA THR A 36 -1.05 -1.42 -11.07
C THR A 36 -0.17 -2.63 -10.81
N ASP A 37 -0.43 -3.72 -11.54
CA ASP A 37 0.26 -5.00 -11.34
C ASP A 37 1.71 -4.90 -11.83
N TRP A 38 2.56 -4.38 -10.96
CA TRP A 38 4.00 -4.43 -11.15
C TRP A 38 4.54 -5.17 -9.95
N SER A 39 4.50 -6.51 -10.04
CA SER A 39 5.27 -7.38 -9.18
C SER A 39 6.74 -7.03 -9.37
N VAL A 40 7.23 -6.01 -8.65
CA VAL A 40 8.64 -5.82 -8.38
C VAL A 40 9.01 -6.99 -7.48
N LYS A 41 9.23 -8.16 -8.09
CA LYS A 41 10.06 -9.18 -7.48
C LYS A 41 11.38 -8.47 -7.28
N GLU A 42 11.75 -8.14 -6.05
CA GLU A 42 13.06 -7.54 -5.80
C GLU A 42 14.12 -8.45 -6.41
N PRO A 43 15.07 -7.85 -7.11
CA PRO A 43 16.43 -8.09 -6.71
C PRO A 43 17.01 -6.80 -6.18
N ILE A 44 17.93 -6.99 -5.24
CA ILE A 44 18.94 -6.09 -4.71
C ILE A 44 19.77 -5.54 -5.89
N SER A 45 19.13 -4.76 -6.77
CA SER A 45 19.75 -4.10 -7.90
C SER A 45 19.87 -2.63 -7.56
N GLU A 46 20.98 -2.01 -7.94
CA GLU A 46 21.29 -0.61 -7.65
C GLU A 46 20.15 0.37 -8.05
N ASN A 47 19.28 -0.04 -8.97
CA ASN A 47 18.16 0.75 -9.49
C ASN A 47 16.79 0.46 -8.85
N TRP A 48 16.67 -0.41 -7.84
CA TRP A 48 15.37 -0.78 -7.28
C TRP A 48 14.57 0.43 -6.77
N ARG A 49 15.25 1.37 -6.09
CA ARG A 49 14.63 2.62 -5.60
C ARG A 49 14.11 3.50 -6.71
N ARG A 50 14.83 3.60 -7.83
CA ARG A 50 14.40 4.37 -9.00
C ARG A 50 13.15 3.75 -9.62
N ASN A 51 13.15 2.44 -9.79
CA ASN A 51 12.01 1.70 -10.34
C ASN A 51 10.76 1.87 -9.46
N VAL A 52 10.90 1.67 -8.14
CA VAL A 52 9.82 1.88 -7.16
C VAL A 52 9.29 3.32 -7.20
N ARG A 53 10.19 4.31 -7.26
CA ARG A 53 9.81 5.72 -7.37
C ARG A 53 9.00 6.01 -8.64
N ASP A 54 9.42 5.49 -9.78
CA ASP A 54 8.70 5.67 -11.04
C ASP A 54 7.31 5.01 -11.02
N LEU A 55 7.17 3.86 -10.35
CA LEU A 55 5.87 3.22 -10.13
C LEU A 55 4.96 4.06 -9.23
N ILE A 56 5.48 4.56 -8.11
CA ILE A 56 4.76 5.43 -7.19
C ILE A 56 4.29 6.71 -7.91
N ARG A 57 5.14 7.30 -8.76
CA ARG A 57 4.78 8.48 -9.56
C ARG A 57 3.60 8.24 -10.48
N ARG A 58 3.56 7.07 -11.12
CA ARG A 58 2.51 6.66 -12.06
C ARG A 58 1.20 6.30 -11.37
N ALA A 59 1.25 5.81 -10.13
CA ALA A 59 0.06 5.51 -9.36
C ALA A 59 -0.61 6.80 -8.84
N ASP A 60 -1.93 6.81 -8.72
CA ASP A 60 -2.65 7.94 -8.10
C ASP A 60 -2.50 7.94 -6.58
N LEU A 61 -2.32 6.74 -6.00
CA LEU A 61 -2.39 6.46 -4.57
C LEU A 61 -1.51 5.26 -4.22
N THR A 62 -0.95 5.26 -3.00
CA THR A 62 -0.33 4.07 -2.40
C THR A 62 -1.14 3.53 -1.23
N ILE A 63 -1.44 2.23 -1.26
CA ILE A 63 -2.01 1.51 -0.11
C ILE A 63 -0.90 0.74 0.58
N VAL A 64 -0.71 1.00 1.87
CA VAL A 64 0.27 0.28 2.70
C VAL A 64 -0.46 -0.74 3.57
N ILE A 65 -0.34 -2.02 3.25
CA ILE A 65 -0.94 -3.08 4.05
C ILE A 65 -0.05 -3.32 5.28
N CYS A 66 -0.64 -3.13 6.46
CA CYS A 66 0.03 -3.30 7.74
C CYS A 66 -0.39 -4.63 8.39
N GLY A 67 0.53 -5.57 8.49
CA GLY A 67 0.44 -6.80 9.29
C GLY A 67 1.09 -6.66 10.67
N GLU A 68 1.37 -7.78 11.33
CA GLU A 68 1.96 -7.81 12.68
C GLU A 68 3.42 -7.29 12.68
N HIS A 69 4.16 -7.53 11.59
CA HIS A 69 5.61 -7.30 11.49
C HIS A 69 6.03 -6.10 10.61
N THR A 70 5.09 -5.32 10.08
CA THR A 70 5.39 -4.23 9.12
C THR A 70 6.38 -3.18 9.64
N HIS A 71 6.49 -2.96 10.96
CA HIS A 71 7.53 -2.11 11.56
C HIS A 71 8.98 -2.61 11.35
N GLN A 72 9.17 -3.85 10.89
CA GLN A 72 10.48 -4.47 10.61
C GLN A 72 10.75 -4.54 9.10
N ALA A 73 9.74 -4.41 8.27
CA ALA A 73 9.85 -4.45 6.81
C ALA A 73 10.56 -3.19 6.27
N ALA A 74 11.86 -3.30 6.02
CA ALA A 74 12.69 -2.21 5.51
C ALA A 74 12.22 -1.72 4.12
N GLY A 75 11.79 -2.65 3.26
CA GLY A 75 11.20 -2.33 1.94
C GLY A 75 9.99 -1.41 2.05
N VAL A 76 9.00 -1.80 2.88
CA VAL A 76 7.81 -0.97 3.16
C VAL A 76 8.19 0.40 3.70
N ALA A 77 9.15 0.46 4.62
CA ALA A 77 9.59 1.72 5.17
C ALA A 77 10.22 2.63 4.11
N ALA A 78 11.02 2.07 3.20
CA ALA A 78 11.62 2.81 2.10
C ALA A 78 10.58 3.28 1.08
N GLU A 79 9.64 2.42 0.69
CA GLU A 79 8.52 2.78 -0.21
C GLU A 79 7.71 3.94 0.36
N VAL A 80 7.29 3.87 1.63
CA VAL A 80 6.56 4.96 2.29
C VAL A 80 7.36 6.26 2.32
N THR A 81 8.68 6.18 2.49
CA THR A 81 9.55 7.37 2.41
C THR A 81 9.51 7.98 1.01
N ILE A 82 9.64 7.15 -0.03
CA ILE A 82 9.58 7.60 -1.44
C ILE A 82 8.22 8.23 -1.75
N VAL A 83 7.12 7.62 -1.32
CA VAL A 83 5.77 8.19 -1.48
C VAL A 83 5.67 9.58 -0.85
N GLN A 84 6.21 9.74 0.35
CA GLN A 84 6.21 11.04 1.04
C GLN A 84 7.08 12.07 0.33
N GLU A 85 8.24 11.69 -0.20
CA GLU A 85 9.13 12.57 -0.98
C GLU A 85 8.49 13.02 -2.29
N GLU A 86 7.77 12.12 -2.96
CA GLU A 86 7.04 12.42 -4.21
C GLU A 86 5.74 13.20 -3.98
N GLY A 87 5.38 13.48 -2.72
CA GLY A 87 4.15 14.20 -2.37
C GLY A 87 2.88 13.43 -2.73
N LYS A 88 2.96 12.11 -2.90
CA LYS A 88 1.84 11.27 -3.31
C LYS A 88 0.99 10.88 -2.09
N SER A 89 -0.29 10.63 -2.32
CA SER A 89 -1.22 10.24 -1.26
C SER A 89 -1.03 8.77 -0.89
N TYR A 90 -1.08 8.47 0.41
CA TYR A 90 -1.13 7.10 0.92
C TYR A 90 -1.97 6.97 2.17
N PHE A 91 -2.35 5.74 2.47
CA PHE A 91 -2.94 5.39 3.76
C PHE A 91 -2.48 4.01 4.21
N LEU A 92 -2.60 3.78 5.52
CA LEU A 92 -2.25 2.52 6.15
C LEU A 92 -3.52 1.67 6.32
N LEU A 93 -3.50 0.43 5.83
CA LEU A 93 -4.61 -0.49 5.86
C LEU A 93 -4.35 -1.64 6.85
N LYS A 94 -5.30 -1.92 7.74
CA LYS A 94 -5.19 -3.00 8.73
C LYS A 94 -5.35 -4.34 8.04
N GLY A 95 -4.24 -5.02 7.81
CA GLY A 95 -4.17 -6.30 7.11
C GLY A 95 -4.88 -7.44 7.84
N ARG A 96 -4.75 -7.48 9.17
CA ARG A 96 -5.24 -8.59 10.01
C ARG A 96 -6.28 -8.06 11.00
N ARG A 97 -7.56 -8.36 10.78
CA ARG A 97 -8.68 -7.81 11.60
C ARG A 97 -8.52 -8.06 13.11
N ARG A 98 -8.18 -9.30 13.48
CA ARG A 98 -8.11 -9.77 14.89
C ARG A 98 -6.71 -9.66 15.51
N LYS A 99 -5.74 -9.06 14.81
CA LYS A 99 -4.36 -8.95 15.29
C LYS A 99 -3.98 -7.50 15.53
N THR A 100 -2.88 -7.32 16.26
CA THR A 100 -2.25 -6.02 16.45
C THR A 100 -1.31 -5.77 15.29
N CYS A 101 -1.75 -4.96 14.34
CA CYS A 101 -0.94 -4.56 13.20
C CYS A 101 -0.02 -3.40 13.60
N THR A 102 1.20 -3.40 13.08
CA THR A 102 2.20 -2.36 13.32
C THR A 102 2.34 -1.46 12.09
N ARG A 103 2.78 -0.22 12.29
CA ARG A 103 3.02 0.74 11.19
C ARG A 103 4.47 0.60 10.72
N PRO A 104 4.77 0.90 9.45
CA PRO A 104 6.16 1.03 9.02
C PRO A 104 6.83 2.19 9.75
N ARG A 105 8.14 2.08 9.97
CA ARG A 105 8.90 3.08 10.77
C ARG A 105 8.89 4.48 10.17
N SER A 106 8.72 4.58 8.85
CA SER A 106 8.65 5.85 8.12
C SER A 106 7.25 6.48 8.11
N ALA A 107 6.22 5.81 8.66
CA ALA A 107 4.90 6.41 8.81
C ALA A 107 4.97 7.66 9.71
N ARG A 108 4.21 8.69 9.36
CA ARG A 108 4.11 9.92 10.15
C ARG A 108 3.33 9.64 11.43
N ARG A 109 3.61 10.42 12.48
CA ARG A 109 2.90 10.29 13.77
C ARG A 109 1.37 10.37 13.66
N ARG A 110 0.88 11.17 12.71
CA ARG A 110 -0.56 11.36 12.45
C ARG A 110 -1.20 10.23 11.66
N ASP A 111 -0.42 9.36 11.02
CA ASP A 111 -0.95 8.30 10.18
C ASP A 111 -1.64 7.25 11.05
N LYS A 112 -2.88 6.94 10.72
CA LYS A 112 -3.69 5.93 11.41
C LYS A 112 -3.76 4.68 10.54
N ILE A 113 -3.78 3.51 11.18
CA ILE A 113 -4.11 2.27 10.49
C ILE A 113 -5.63 2.19 10.41
N HIS A 114 -6.17 2.20 9.19
CA HIS A 114 -7.60 2.11 8.93
C HIS A 114 -8.05 0.66 8.81
N ASN A 115 -9.20 0.32 9.36
CA ASN A 115 -9.76 -1.03 9.24
C ASN A 115 -10.05 -1.37 7.77
N TRP A 116 -9.62 -2.56 7.33
CA TRP A 116 -9.93 -3.07 6.01
C TRP A 116 -11.38 -3.49 5.90
N THR A 117 -12.19 -2.56 5.41
CA THR A 117 -13.62 -2.76 5.10
C THR A 117 -13.94 -2.06 3.78
N TRP A 118 -14.95 -2.54 3.07
CA TRP A 118 -15.36 -1.96 1.80
C TRP A 118 -15.73 -0.46 1.90
N PRO A 119 -16.51 -0.01 2.90
CA PRO A 119 -16.81 1.42 3.05
C PRO A 119 -15.56 2.28 3.29
N ASN A 120 -14.60 1.79 4.08
CA ASN A 120 -13.36 2.53 4.33
C ASN A 120 -12.50 2.63 3.08
N LEU A 121 -12.34 1.54 2.32
CA LEU A 121 -11.57 1.58 1.07
C LEU A 121 -12.14 2.62 0.11
N LYS A 122 -13.47 2.62 -0.10
CA LYS A 122 -14.13 3.63 -0.95
C LYS A 122 -13.83 5.06 -0.51
N LYS A 123 -13.95 5.36 0.80
CA LYS A 123 -13.67 6.69 1.36
C LYS A 123 -12.20 7.11 1.21
N LEU A 124 -11.28 6.21 1.57
CA LEU A 124 -9.84 6.46 1.53
C LEU A 124 -9.34 6.68 0.10
N ILE A 125 -9.84 5.89 -0.86
CA ILE A 125 -9.49 6.04 -2.28
C ILE A 125 -10.08 7.32 -2.88
N ALA A 126 -11.30 7.69 -2.48
CA ALA A 126 -11.91 8.96 -2.89
C ALA A 126 -11.17 10.19 -2.32
N GLY A 127 -10.34 10.03 -1.29
CA GLY A 127 -9.64 11.13 -0.61
C GLY A 127 -10.48 11.86 0.42
N THR A 128 -11.55 11.23 0.94
CA THR A 128 -12.49 11.81 1.90
C THR A 128 -12.29 11.29 3.34
N GLY A 129 -11.08 10.82 3.66
CA GLY A 129 -10.73 10.12 4.91
C GLY A 129 -9.84 10.89 5.86
#